data_AF-A0A8C6TC51-F1
#
_entry.id   AF-A0A8C6TC51-F1
#
_cell.length_a   1.000
_cell.length_b   1.000
_cell.length_c   1.000
_cell.angle_alpha   90.00
_cell.angle_beta   90.00
_cell.angle_gamma   90.00
#
_symmetry.space_group_name_H-M   'P 1'
#
loop_
_entity.id
_entity.type
_entity.pdbx_description
1 polymer ?
#
loop_
_entity_poly.entity_id
_entity_poly.type
_entity_poly.pdbx_seq_one_letter_code
_entity_poly.pdbx_strand_id
1 'polypeptide(L)'
;MWLSLLGAILCCGVMFVINWWAALITYAIEILLYIYVTVKKPDVNWGSSTQAVSFVSAVSNTLSLSGVADHVKNFRPQILALTASVRTRPALLDLAHSFSKNYGLCVGPRAEALEEMNANMEKNQMYLRKAKRKAFYTAVVYEDFRNGTMSLLQALGLGRMKPNILMMGFKSNWRTAGAEAVQNYVGVLHDAFDFEYGTLVLRMNEGLDVAHIVEAEVSVCGPPQVVRMNENLVEASNLFKKKQPKGTIDVWWLFDDGGLTLLLPYILTTRKKWKDSKLRIFIAGQPGRTEQDKQEMTSLLHKFRINCSDIIVIDDLHISPRSESLKKVDDMIAPFRLNENSKDSAQANALRKEFPWKITDEELSKFEEKTNLQVRLNELLQEHSKAANLIIVSMPIARKESVSDFLYMAWLDSLTKDLPPTLLIRGNHKSVLTFYS
;
A
#
# COMPACT_ATOMS: atom_id res chain seq x y z
N MET A 1 -39.76 -8.48 22.33
CA MET A 1 -40.01 -8.80 20.91
C MET A 1 -41.12 -9.84 20.73
N TRP A 2 -41.15 -10.93 21.52
CA TRP A 2 -42.15 -11.99 21.37
C TRP A 2 -43.61 -11.56 21.59
N LEU A 3 -43.89 -10.69 22.56
CA LEU A 3 -45.24 -10.17 22.80
C LEU A 3 -45.78 -9.34 21.61
N SER A 4 -44.92 -8.51 21.02
CA SER A 4 -45.26 -7.69 19.84
C SER A 4 -45.49 -8.56 18.59
N LEU A 5 -44.70 -9.62 18.42
CA LEU A 5 -44.89 -10.58 17.32
C LEU A 5 -46.23 -11.31 17.45
N LEU A 6 -46.55 -11.78 18.66
CA LEU A 6 -47.82 -12.45 18.94
C LEU A 6 -49.01 -11.51 18.71
N GLY A 7 -48.89 -10.26 19.17
CA GLY A 7 -49.91 -9.22 18.92
C GLY A 7 -50.10 -8.93 17.44
N ALA A 8 -49.03 -8.85 16.66
CA ALA A 8 -49.10 -8.66 15.21
C ALA A 8 -49.79 -9.84 14.52
N ILE A 9 -49.43 -11.08 14.87
CA ILE A 9 -50.06 -12.29 14.30
C ILE A 9 -51.55 -12.33 14.64
N LEU A 10 -51.92 -12.01 15.88
CA LEU A 10 -53.32 -11.98 16.31
C LEU A 10 -54.11 -10.89 15.57
N CYS A 11 -53.52 -9.71 15.38
CA CYS A 11 -54.12 -8.62 14.61
C CYS A 11 -54.35 -9.03 13.15
N CYS A 12 -53.36 -9.66 12.51
CA CYS A 12 -53.49 -10.20 11.16
C CYS A 12 -54.63 -11.24 11.09
N GLY A 13 -54.68 -12.17 12.06
CA GLY A 13 -55.72 -13.20 12.12
C GLY A 13 -57.12 -12.61 12.23
N VAL A 14 -57.33 -11.65 13.13
CA VAL A 14 -58.63 -10.97 13.30
C VAL A 14 -59.03 -10.20 12.04
N MET A 15 -58.10 -9.53 11.37
CA MET A 15 -58.34 -8.79 10.13
C MET A 15 -58.89 -9.69 9.00
N PHE A 16 -58.34 -10.91 8.87
CA PHE A 16 -58.84 -11.91 7.92
C PHE A 16 -60.20 -12.50 8.32
N VAL A 17 -60.47 -12.66 9.62
CA VAL A 17 -61.77 -13.13 10.13
C VAL A 17 -62.88 -12.11 9.86
N ILE A 18 -62.59 -10.80 9.97
CA ILE A 18 -63.57 -9.73 9.73
C ILE A 18 -63.90 -9.61 8.24
N ASN A 19 -62.90 -9.46 7.36
CA ASN A 19 -63.10 -9.33 5.92
C ASN A 19 -61.84 -9.71 5.14
N TRP A 20 -61.82 -10.93 4.61
CA TRP A 20 -60.65 -11.50 3.95
C TRP A 20 -60.23 -10.79 2.66
N TRP A 21 -61.17 -10.31 1.83
CA TRP A 21 -60.84 -9.69 0.54
C TRP A 21 -60.33 -8.25 0.73
N ALA A 22 -60.92 -7.50 1.66
CA ALA A 22 -60.42 -6.18 2.04
C ALA A 22 -59.02 -6.29 2.68
N ALA A 23 -58.80 -7.31 3.53
CA ALA A 23 -57.51 -7.57 4.14
C ALA A 23 -56.40 -7.80 3.10
N LEU A 24 -56.67 -8.60 2.07
CA LEU A 24 -55.73 -8.83 0.97
C LEU A 24 -55.39 -7.54 0.20
N ILE A 25 -56.38 -6.68 -0.06
CA ILE A 25 -56.15 -5.39 -0.74
C ILE A 25 -55.26 -4.49 0.12
N THR A 26 -55.52 -4.41 1.43
CA THR A 26 -54.70 -3.61 2.36
C THR A 26 -53.24 -4.07 2.36
N TYR A 27 -52.99 -5.39 2.48
CA TYR A 27 -51.62 -5.90 2.42
C TYR A 27 -50.97 -5.70 1.06
N ALA A 28 -51.72 -5.82 -0.04
CA ALA A 28 -51.20 -5.53 -1.37
C ALA A 28 -50.75 -4.07 -1.49
N ILE A 29 -51.55 -3.11 -0.98
CA ILE A 29 -51.19 -1.70 -0.94
C ILE A 29 -49.97 -1.46 -0.04
N GLU A 30 -49.94 -2.05 1.16
CA GLU A 30 -48.83 -1.93 2.10
C GLU A 30 -47.51 -2.46 1.50
N ILE A 31 -47.53 -3.65 0.90
CA ILE A 31 -46.37 -4.25 0.23
C ILE A 31 -45.92 -3.39 -0.95
N LEU A 32 -46.85 -2.88 -1.76
CA LEU A 32 -46.53 -2.01 -2.89
C LEU A 32 -45.86 -0.71 -2.42
N LEU A 33 -46.39 -0.08 -1.37
CA LEU A 33 -45.79 1.10 -0.75
C LEU A 33 -44.42 0.79 -0.16
N TYR A 34 -44.27 -0.34 0.53
CA TYR A 34 -42.99 -0.79 1.09
C TYR A 34 -41.94 -1.00 0.00
N ILE A 35 -42.30 -1.68 -1.10
CA ILE A 35 -41.43 -1.87 -2.26
C ILE A 35 -41.10 -0.53 -2.91
N TYR A 36 -42.10 0.35 -3.12
CA TYR A 36 -41.91 1.67 -3.72
C TYR A 36 -40.89 2.50 -2.93
N VAL A 37 -41.03 2.57 -1.60
CA VAL A 37 -40.11 3.30 -0.73
C VAL A 37 -38.72 2.67 -0.73
N THR A 38 -38.64 1.34 -0.64
CA THR A 38 -37.35 0.62 -0.54
C THR A 38 -36.55 0.66 -1.84
N VAL A 39 -37.22 0.59 -2.99
CA VAL A 39 -36.59 0.57 -4.32
C VAL A 39 -36.31 1.99 -4.81
N LYS A 40 -37.31 2.88 -4.77
CA LYS A 40 -37.20 4.20 -5.41
C LYS A 40 -36.43 5.22 -4.57
N LYS A 41 -36.33 5.01 -3.24
CA LYS A 41 -35.62 5.87 -2.28
C LYS A 41 -35.78 7.37 -2.62
N PRO A 42 -37.02 7.90 -2.64
CA PRO A 42 -37.25 9.30 -3.03
C PRO A 42 -36.50 10.25 -2.09
N ASP A 43 -35.88 11.29 -2.65
CA ASP A 43 -35.23 12.34 -1.86
C ASP A 43 -36.29 13.12 -1.08
N VAL A 44 -36.34 12.90 0.23
CA VAL A 44 -37.26 13.55 1.17
C VAL A 44 -36.47 14.40 2.18
N ASN A 45 -37.02 15.55 2.56
CA ASN A 45 -36.39 16.59 3.36
C ASN A 45 -36.47 16.40 4.89
N TRP A 46 -37.14 15.35 5.39
CA TRP A 46 -37.36 15.11 6.83
C TRP A 46 -36.28 14.24 7.51
N GLY A 47 -35.12 14.07 6.86
CA GLY A 47 -34.10 13.12 7.30
C GLY A 47 -34.55 11.67 7.08
N SER A 48 -33.61 10.75 6.91
CA SER A 48 -33.93 9.34 6.69
C SER A 48 -33.75 8.53 7.96
N SER A 49 -34.83 7.96 8.52
CA SER A 49 -34.74 7.04 9.65
C SER A 49 -33.81 5.85 9.36
N THR A 50 -33.69 5.45 8.07
CA THR A 50 -32.77 4.39 7.65
C THR A 50 -31.29 4.79 7.75
N GLN A 51 -30.96 6.06 7.55
CA GLN A 51 -29.60 6.59 7.75
C GLN A 51 -29.24 6.59 9.23
N ALA A 52 -30.16 6.99 10.11
CA ALA A 52 -29.96 6.96 11.56
C ALA A 52 -29.71 5.53 12.07
N VAL A 53 -30.51 4.56 11.61
CA VAL A 53 -30.31 3.13 11.95
C VAL A 53 -28.96 2.62 11.44
N SER A 54 -28.56 3.01 10.23
CA SER A 54 -27.27 2.62 9.66
C SER A 54 -26.09 3.15 10.49
N PHE A 55 -26.16 4.41 10.95
CA PHE A 55 -25.16 5.00 11.82
C PHE A 55 -25.04 4.27 13.16
N VAL A 56 -26.17 4.06 13.84
CA VAL A 56 -26.20 3.34 15.13
C VAL A 56 -25.65 1.92 14.97
N SER A 57 -26.03 1.22 13.90
CA SER A 57 -25.52 -0.12 13.59
C SER A 57 -24.00 -0.11 13.35
N ALA A 58 -23.48 0.87 12.61
CA ALA A 58 -22.04 1.00 12.35
C ALA A 58 -21.25 1.24 13.64
N VAL A 59 -21.73 2.13 14.52
CA VAL A 59 -21.09 2.42 15.82
C VAL A 59 -21.13 1.20 16.73
N SER A 60 -22.29 0.55 16.88
CA SER A 60 -22.45 -0.65 17.71
C SER A 60 -21.55 -1.80 17.26
N ASN A 61 -21.46 -2.04 15.95
CA ASN A 61 -20.58 -3.06 15.38
C ASN A 61 -19.09 -2.72 15.58
N THR A 62 -18.71 -1.45 15.44
CA THR A 62 -17.33 -1.00 15.67
C THR A 62 -16.93 -1.14 17.13
N LEU A 63 -17.83 -0.81 18.06
CA LEU A 63 -17.60 -0.99 19.49
C LEU A 63 -17.49 -2.47 19.88
N SER A 64 -18.36 -3.32 19.31
CA SER A 64 -18.30 -4.77 19.52
C SER A 64 -16.97 -5.36 19.04
N LEU A 65 -16.44 -4.85 17.92
CA LEU A 65 -15.14 -5.27 17.40
C LEU A 65 -13.99 -4.92 18.35
N SER A 66 -14.09 -3.83 19.12
CA SER A 66 -13.08 -3.45 20.12
C SER A 66 -12.92 -4.46 21.25
N GLY A 67 -13.97 -5.24 21.56
CA GLY A 67 -13.92 -6.30 22.58
C GLY A 67 -13.28 -7.61 22.10
N VAL A 68 -12.94 -7.74 20.81
CA VAL A 68 -12.36 -8.96 20.25
C VAL A 68 -10.85 -9.00 20.51
N ALA A 69 -10.37 -10.14 21.04
CA ALA A 69 -8.95 -10.37 21.29
C ALA A 69 -8.16 -10.48 19.98
N ASP A 70 -6.93 -9.96 19.99
CA ASP A 70 -6.03 -10.09 18.85
C ASP A 70 -5.60 -11.54 18.65
N HIS A 71 -5.63 -12.00 17.41
CA HIS A 71 -5.15 -13.32 17.06
C HIS A 71 -4.44 -13.26 15.71
N VAL A 72 -3.23 -13.81 15.64
CA VAL A 72 -2.37 -13.79 14.44
C VAL A 72 -3.11 -14.25 13.18
N LYS A 73 -3.89 -15.34 13.28
CA LYS A 73 -4.78 -15.94 12.25
C LYS A 73 -5.91 -15.04 11.72
N ASN A 74 -6.25 -13.99 12.44
CA ASN A 74 -7.32 -13.06 12.09
C ASN A 74 -6.79 -11.75 11.50
N PHE A 75 -5.49 -11.66 11.22
CA PHE A 75 -4.90 -10.48 10.61
C PHE A 75 -5.67 -10.07 9.35
N ARG A 76 -5.94 -8.78 9.20
CA ARG A 76 -6.60 -8.20 8.01
C ARG A 76 -5.75 -7.03 7.54
N PRO A 77 -5.21 -7.06 6.30
CA PRO A 77 -4.50 -5.92 5.75
C PRO A 77 -5.42 -4.70 5.66
N GLN A 78 -5.16 -3.70 6.49
CA GLN A 78 -5.84 -2.41 6.51
C GLN A 78 -4.82 -1.37 6.03
N ILE A 79 -4.83 -1.12 4.72
CA ILE A 79 -3.82 -0.30 4.07
C ILE A 79 -4.25 1.16 4.09
N LEU A 80 -3.37 2.01 4.60
CA LEU A 80 -3.34 3.45 4.42
C LEU A 80 -2.50 3.77 3.18
N ALA A 81 -3.16 4.07 2.05
CA ALA A 81 -2.48 4.42 0.81
C ALA A 81 -2.34 5.94 0.65
N LEU A 82 -1.11 6.46 0.54
CA LEU A 82 -0.81 7.88 0.35
C LEU A 82 -0.85 8.27 -1.14
N THR A 83 -2.03 8.65 -1.63
CA THR A 83 -2.24 8.92 -3.08
C THR A 83 -2.26 10.41 -3.46
N ALA A 84 -2.29 11.33 -2.49
CA ALA A 84 -2.55 12.77 -2.66
C ALA A 84 -3.98 13.12 -3.10
N SER A 85 -4.39 12.69 -4.28
CA SER A 85 -5.80 12.63 -4.68
C SER A 85 -6.08 11.20 -5.12
N VAL A 86 -7.35 10.82 -5.16
CA VAL A 86 -7.75 9.49 -5.68
C VAL A 86 -7.43 9.37 -7.17
N ARG A 87 -7.31 10.50 -7.89
CA ARG A 87 -7.08 10.54 -9.34
C ARG A 87 -5.60 10.61 -9.74
N THR A 88 -4.73 11.11 -8.87
CA THR A 88 -3.33 11.44 -9.20
C THR A 88 -2.42 10.21 -9.20
N ARG A 89 -2.71 9.19 -8.36
CA ARG A 89 -1.91 7.95 -8.29
C ARG A 89 -2.80 6.71 -8.28
N PRO A 90 -3.53 6.43 -9.38
CA PRO A 90 -4.52 5.35 -9.41
C PRO A 90 -3.90 3.96 -9.27
N ALA A 91 -2.67 3.74 -9.76
CA ALA A 91 -1.97 2.47 -9.62
C ALA A 91 -1.78 2.05 -8.16
N LEU A 92 -1.42 3.00 -7.28
CA LEU A 92 -1.23 2.74 -5.85
C LEU A 92 -2.53 2.30 -5.19
N LEU A 93 -3.63 3.02 -5.48
CA LEU A 93 -4.97 2.69 -5.00
C LEU A 93 -5.45 1.32 -5.51
N ASP A 94 -5.25 1.04 -6.79
CA ASP A 94 -5.72 -0.19 -7.42
C ASP A 94 -4.97 -1.43 -6.92
N LEU A 95 -3.68 -1.29 -6.65
CA LEU A 95 -2.87 -2.34 -6.02
C LEU A 95 -3.26 -2.52 -4.55
N ALA A 96 -3.39 -1.45 -3.77
CA ALA A 96 -3.85 -1.50 -2.37
C ALA A 96 -5.22 -2.22 -2.25
N HIS A 97 -6.15 -1.90 -3.15
CA HIS A 97 -7.46 -2.55 -3.20
C HIS A 97 -7.39 -4.04 -3.53
N SER A 98 -6.38 -4.47 -4.31
CA SER A 98 -6.16 -5.88 -4.62
C SER A 98 -5.72 -6.66 -3.38
N PHE A 99 -4.91 -6.06 -2.50
CA PHE A 99 -4.54 -6.65 -1.21
C PHE A 99 -5.73 -6.72 -0.24
N SER A 100 -6.49 -5.65 -0.06
CA SER A 100 -7.41 -5.52 1.06
C SER A 100 -8.82 -6.12 0.89
N LYS A 101 -9.03 -7.01 -0.09
CA LYS A 101 -10.33 -7.69 -0.40
C LYS A 101 -11.50 -6.70 -0.45
N ASN A 102 -11.28 -5.56 -1.09
CA ASN A 102 -12.22 -4.46 -1.27
C ASN A 102 -12.41 -3.49 -0.09
N TYR A 103 -11.62 -3.52 0.98
CA TYR A 103 -11.74 -2.57 2.09
C TYR A 103 -10.43 -1.80 2.28
N GLY A 104 -10.32 -0.57 1.78
CA GLY A 104 -9.09 0.23 1.89
C GLY A 104 -9.33 1.56 2.57
N LEU A 105 -8.29 2.16 3.13
CA LEU A 105 -8.31 3.56 3.54
C LEU A 105 -7.35 4.31 2.63
N CYS A 106 -7.89 5.17 1.79
CA CYS A 106 -7.11 5.99 0.87
C CYS A 106 -6.97 7.37 1.49
N VAL A 107 -5.75 7.88 1.60
CA VAL A 107 -5.55 9.23 2.11
C VAL A 107 -4.79 10.07 1.11
N GLY A 108 -5.33 11.26 0.94
CA GLY A 108 -4.82 12.23 0.02
C GLY A 108 -4.29 13.48 0.73
N PRO A 109 -2.97 13.69 0.77
CA PRO A 109 -2.39 14.99 1.06
C PRO A 109 -2.71 16.06 -0.01
N ARG A 110 -3.20 17.24 0.41
CA ARG A 110 -2.89 18.55 -0.20
C ARG A 110 -3.35 19.69 0.71
N ALA A 111 -2.45 20.64 0.97
CA ALA A 111 -2.74 21.90 1.62
C ALA A 111 -3.03 22.96 0.57
N GLU A 112 -4.13 23.68 0.75
CA GLU A 112 -4.35 25.11 0.50
C GLU A 112 -5.84 25.36 0.83
N ALA A 113 -6.11 26.11 1.91
CA ALA A 113 -7.42 26.37 2.54
C ALA A 113 -8.24 25.17 3.09
N LEU A 114 -8.68 25.28 4.36
CA LEU A 114 -9.53 24.28 5.03
C LEU A 114 -10.85 24.00 4.29
N GLU A 115 -11.44 25.05 3.71
CA GLU A 115 -12.69 24.94 2.94
C GLU A 115 -12.50 24.12 1.66
N GLU A 116 -11.39 24.34 0.94
CA GLU A 116 -11.08 23.60 -0.27
C GLU A 116 -10.81 22.12 0.03
N MET A 117 -10.10 21.84 1.12
CA MET A 117 -9.88 20.47 1.60
C MET A 117 -11.22 19.74 1.84
N ASN A 118 -12.17 20.37 2.53
CA ASN A 118 -13.47 19.77 2.82
C ASN A 118 -14.25 19.47 1.52
N ALA A 119 -14.30 20.42 0.58
CA ALA A 119 -14.94 20.22 -0.71
C ALA A 119 -14.27 19.11 -1.53
N ASN A 120 -12.93 19.08 -1.55
CA ASN A 120 -12.16 18.05 -2.25
C ASN A 120 -12.29 16.68 -1.60
N MET A 121 -12.44 16.60 -0.28
CA MET A 121 -12.67 15.35 0.45
C MET A 121 -13.97 14.69 -0.01
N GLU A 122 -15.06 15.46 -0.11
CA GLU A 122 -16.33 14.95 -0.60
C GLU A 122 -16.26 14.53 -2.07
N LYS A 123 -15.65 15.34 -2.94
CA LYS A 123 -15.44 15.01 -4.37
C LYS A 123 -14.68 13.68 -4.55
N ASN A 124 -13.58 13.50 -3.82
CA ASN A 124 -12.79 12.26 -3.87
C ASN A 124 -13.58 11.06 -3.32
N GLN A 125 -14.32 11.24 -2.23
CA GLN A 125 -15.17 10.19 -1.68
C GLN A 125 -16.31 9.79 -2.63
N MET A 126 -16.92 10.75 -3.32
CA MET A 126 -17.91 10.51 -4.37
C MET A 126 -17.30 9.75 -5.55
N TYR A 127 -16.07 10.11 -5.97
CA TYR A 127 -15.36 9.39 -7.04
C TYR A 127 -15.15 7.92 -6.68
N LEU A 128 -14.67 7.63 -5.45
CA LEU A 128 -14.50 6.25 -4.97
C LEU A 128 -15.82 5.45 -5.01
N ARG A 129 -16.93 6.07 -4.58
CA ARG A 129 -18.27 5.46 -4.62
C ARG A 129 -18.72 5.18 -6.06
N LYS A 130 -18.57 6.15 -6.97
CA LYS A 130 -18.88 5.99 -8.40
C LYS A 130 -18.04 4.88 -9.05
N ALA A 131 -16.76 4.80 -8.69
CA ALA A 131 -15.84 3.75 -9.12
C ALA A 131 -16.07 2.39 -8.43
N LYS A 132 -17.09 2.26 -7.57
CA LYS A 132 -17.42 1.06 -6.78
C LYS A 132 -16.23 0.55 -5.95
N ARG A 133 -15.37 1.46 -5.51
CA ARG A 133 -14.26 1.17 -4.60
C ARG A 133 -14.76 1.33 -3.17
N LYS A 134 -14.73 0.26 -2.36
CA LYS A 134 -15.01 0.38 -0.92
C LYS A 134 -13.75 0.86 -0.21
N ALA A 135 -13.53 2.16 -0.31
CA ALA A 135 -12.50 2.86 0.42
C ALA A 135 -13.04 4.16 1.00
N PHE A 136 -12.49 4.53 2.16
CA PHE A 136 -12.72 5.83 2.74
C PHE A 136 -11.62 6.79 2.28
N TYR A 137 -11.98 8.05 2.07
CA TYR A 137 -11.04 9.12 1.79
C TYR A 137 -10.94 10.03 3.01
N THR A 138 -9.72 10.28 3.47
CA THR A 138 -9.43 11.26 4.51
C THR A 138 -8.34 12.20 4.00
N ALA A 139 -8.43 13.47 4.36
CA ALA A 139 -7.42 14.48 4.07
C ALA A 139 -7.03 15.17 5.38
N VAL A 140 -5.79 15.66 5.45
CA VAL A 140 -5.26 16.41 6.58
C VAL A 140 -4.54 17.64 6.04
N VAL A 141 -4.68 18.76 6.75
CA VAL A 141 -3.90 19.97 6.51
C VAL A 141 -2.59 19.84 7.26
N TYR A 142 -1.49 20.17 6.60
CA TYR A 142 -0.15 20.14 7.19
C TYR A 142 0.76 21.11 6.45
N GLU A 143 1.84 21.53 7.11
CA GLU A 143 2.92 22.31 6.51
C GLU A 143 3.93 21.37 5.84
N ASP A 144 4.39 20.35 6.58
CA ASP A 144 5.32 19.33 6.08
C ASP A 144 4.65 17.98 5.82
N PHE A 145 5.04 17.33 4.72
CA PHE A 145 4.53 16.01 4.32
C PHE A 145 4.67 14.96 5.44
N ARG A 146 5.77 15.01 6.20
CA ARG A 146 6.03 14.10 7.31
C ARG A 146 5.03 14.30 8.46
N ASN A 147 4.84 15.55 8.90
CA ASN A 147 3.94 15.90 10.00
C ASN A 147 2.48 15.54 9.69
N GLY A 148 2.03 15.79 8.45
CA GLY A 148 0.71 15.37 7.99
C GLY A 148 0.54 13.86 8.00
N THR A 149 1.55 13.12 7.53
CA THR A 149 1.52 11.65 7.55
C THR A 149 1.54 11.10 8.96
N MET A 150 2.32 11.70 9.87
CA MET A 150 2.38 11.30 11.28
C MET A 150 1.01 11.42 11.96
N SER A 151 0.28 12.51 11.72
CA SER A 151 -1.08 12.70 12.23
C SER A 151 -2.02 11.59 11.76
N LEU A 152 -1.88 11.14 10.51
CA LEU A 152 -2.65 10.02 9.98
C LEU A 152 -2.25 8.69 10.62
N LEU A 153 -0.97 8.42 10.79
CA LEU A 153 -0.49 7.17 11.41
C LEU A 153 -1.02 7.00 12.84
N GLN A 154 -1.18 8.11 13.58
CA GLN A 154 -1.62 8.09 14.97
C GLN A 154 -3.15 8.11 15.14
N ALA A 155 -3.84 8.98 14.39
CA ALA A 155 -5.23 9.31 14.68
C ALA A 155 -6.25 8.64 13.74
N LEU A 156 -5.81 8.00 12.66
CA LEU A 156 -6.70 7.51 11.63
C LEU A 156 -7.38 6.19 12.00
N GLY A 157 -8.70 6.15 11.79
CA GLY A 157 -9.55 4.98 12.05
C GLY A 157 -10.23 4.98 13.42
N LEU A 158 -11.13 4.02 13.64
CA LEU A 158 -11.98 3.95 14.84
C LEU A 158 -11.91 2.56 15.47
N GLY A 159 -11.60 2.49 16.77
CA GLY A 159 -11.46 1.20 17.49
C GLY A 159 -10.43 0.30 16.82
N ARG A 160 -10.84 -0.91 16.42
CA ARG A 160 -10.03 -1.88 15.66
C ARG A 160 -10.03 -1.64 14.14
N MET A 161 -10.84 -0.71 13.64
CA MET A 161 -10.87 -0.30 12.24
C MET A 161 -9.82 0.78 11.98
N LYS A 162 -8.55 0.49 12.31
CA LYS A 162 -7.40 1.37 12.10
C LYS A 162 -6.45 0.76 11.06
N PRO A 163 -5.74 1.55 10.28
CA PRO A 163 -4.71 1.01 9.40
C PRO A 163 -3.62 0.29 10.18
N ASN A 164 -3.05 -0.73 9.56
CA ASN A 164 -1.88 -1.45 10.08
C ASN A 164 -0.74 -1.55 9.05
N ILE A 165 -0.98 -1.06 7.83
CA ILE A 165 0.00 -1.03 6.76
C ILE A 165 -0.02 0.36 6.12
N LEU A 166 1.14 1.01 6.03
CA LEU A 166 1.37 2.21 5.26
C LEU A 166 1.79 1.82 3.84
N MET A 167 1.18 2.43 2.83
CA MET A 167 1.55 2.24 1.43
C MET A 167 1.82 3.59 0.76
N MET A 168 2.99 3.71 0.14
CA MET A 168 3.45 4.92 -0.52
C MET A 168 4.12 4.61 -1.86
N GLY A 169 4.16 5.62 -2.73
CA GLY A 169 4.86 5.53 -4.01
C GLY A 169 6.34 5.87 -3.85
N PHE A 170 7.20 5.18 -4.60
CA PHE A 170 8.63 5.47 -4.63
C PHE A 170 8.89 6.90 -5.15
N LYS A 171 9.76 7.64 -4.45
CA LYS A 171 10.15 9.00 -4.84
C LYS A 171 11.19 8.98 -5.96
N SER A 172 10.76 8.84 -7.21
CA SER A 172 11.67 8.76 -8.38
C SER A 172 12.53 10.02 -8.58
N ASN A 173 12.05 11.19 -8.14
CA ASN A 173 12.75 12.46 -8.27
C ASN A 173 13.61 12.84 -7.05
N TRP A 174 13.99 11.89 -6.20
CA TRP A 174 14.75 12.18 -4.97
C TRP A 174 16.06 12.93 -5.23
N ARG A 175 16.72 12.70 -6.37
CA ARG A 175 17.96 13.38 -6.77
C ARG A 175 17.78 14.86 -7.11
N THR A 176 16.56 15.29 -7.43
CA THR A 176 16.25 16.68 -7.83
C THR A 176 15.30 17.41 -6.87
N ALA A 177 14.68 16.70 -5.92
CA ALA A 177 13.61 17.22 -5.08
C ALA A 177 14.05 18.09 -3.87
N GLY A 178 15.35 18.37 -3.72
CA GLY A 178 15.91 19.06 -2.56
C GLY A 178 16.05 18.15 -1.33
N ALA A 179 16.89 18.55 -0.37
CA ALA A 179 17.19 17.75 0.82
C ALA A 179 15.95 17.53 1.69
N GLU A 180 15.22 18.59 2.01
CA GLU A 180 14.05 18.55 2.89
C GLU A 180 12.98 17.54 2.42
N ALA A 181 12.69 17.48 1.11
CA ALA A 181 11.73 16.54 0.57
C ALA A 181 12.18 15.07 0.69
N VAL A 182 13.48 14.81 0.63
CA VAL A 182 14.06 13.47 0.82
C VAL A 182 14.02 13.09 2.30
N GLN A 183 14.43 14.00 3.19
CA GLN A 183 14.37 13.79 4.63
C GLN A 183 12.94 13.56 5.12
N ASN A 184 11.96 14.31 4.58
CA ASN A 184 10.54 14.10 4.88
C ASN A 184 10.05 12.73 4.41
N TYR A 185 10.45 12.28 3.22
CA TYR A 185 10.07 10.97 2.69
C TYR A 185 10.67 9.81 3.50
N VAL A 186 11.96 9.86 3.80
CA VAL A 186 12.66 8.85 4.61
C VAL A 186 12.18 8.89 6.06
N GLY A 187 11.95 10.09 6.60
CA GLY A 187 11.36 10.30 7.92
C GLY A 187 10.01 9.59 8.07
N VAL A 188 9.13 9.67 7.06
CA VAL A 188 7.85 8.91 7.06
C VAL A 188 8.06 7.39 7.13
N LEU A 189 9.07 6.86 6.43
CA LEU A 189 9.38 5.42 6.49
C LEU A 189 9.82 5.02 7.91
N HIS A 190 10.68 5.82 8.54
CA HIS A 190 11.12 5.59 9.91
C HIS A 190 9.97 5.72 10.91
N ASP A 191 9.14 6.76 10.80
CA ASP A 191 7.99 6.96 11.68
C ASP A 191 7.00 5.79 11.56
N ALA A 192 6.78 5.26 10.34
CA ALA A 192 5.96 4.06 10.14
C ALA A 192 6.52 2.83 10.86
N PHE A 193 7.85 2.64 10.84
CA PHE A 193 8.49 1.57 11.60
C PHE A 193 8.35 1.77 13.12
N ASP A 194 8.51 3.01 13.60
CA ASP A 194 8.37 3.35 15.01
C ASP A 194 6.93 3.12 15.52
N PHE A 195 5.91 3.36 14.67
CA PHE A 195 4.51 3.03 14.97
C PHE A 195 4.13 1.56 14.75
N GLU A 196 5.10 0.69 14.44
CA GLU A 196 4.89 -0.73 14.15
C GLU A 196 3.91 -0.99 12.98
N TYR A 197 3.91 -0.13 11.97
CA TYR A 197 3.17 -0.35 10.73
C TYR A 197 3.95 -1.29 9.81
N GLY A 198 3.24 -2.11 9.04
CA GLY A 198 3.82 -2.69 7.83
C GLY A 198 4.02 -1.59 6.79
N THR A 199 5.12 -1.57 6.06
CA THR A 199 5.42 -0.52 5.08
C THR A 199 5.54 -1.11 3.69
N LEU A 200 4.86 -0.48 2.72
CA LEU A 200 4.84 -0.84 1.32
C LEU A 200 5.30 0.35 0.48
N VAL A 201 6.35 0.18 -0.33
CA VAL A 201 6.78 1.19 -1.30
C VAL A 201 6.67 0.62 -2.71
N LEU A 202 5.75 1.17 -3.50
CA LEU A 202 5.55 0.78 -4.89
C LEU A 202 6.44 1.61 -5.81
N ARG A 203 7.26 0.95 -6.64
CA ARG A 203 8.01 1.59 -7.72
C ARG A 203 7.51 1.11 -9.09
N MET A 204 7.37 2.05 -10.01
CA MET A 204 7.14 1.84 -11.44
C MET A 204 8.15 2.70 -12.21
N ASN A 205 8.63 2.23 -13.35
CA ASN A 205 9.70 2.91 -14.11
C ASN A 205 9.23 4.25 -14.68
N GLU A 206 7.98 4.30 -15.13
CA GLU A 206 7.33 5.48 -15.70
C GLU A 206 7.00 6.53 -14.63
N GLY A 207 6.96 6.12 -13.35
CA GLY A 207 6.43 6.92 -12.25
C GLY A 207 4.98 6.57 -11.90
N LEU A 208 4.45 7.26 -10.89
CA LEU A 208 3.10 7.00 -10.36
C LEU A 208 2.17 8.21 -10.48
N ASP A 209 2.72 9.41 -10.69
CA ASP A 209 1.99 10.66 -10.59
C ASP A 209 1.49 11.14 -11.95
N VAL A 210 0.17 11.18 -12.12
CA VAL A 210 -0.52 11.68 -13.32
C VAL A 210 -1.21 13.02 -13.09
N ALA A 211 -0.89 13.76 -12.01
CA ALA A 211 -1.55 15.02 -11.68
C ALA A 211 -1.55 16.02 -12.83
N HIS A 212 -0.40 16.23 -13.49
CA HIS A 212 -0.26 17.16 -14.62
C HIS A 212 -1.13 16.79 -15.83
N ILE A 213 -1.45 15.50 -16.00
CA ILE A 213 -2.31 15.01 -17.08
C ILE A 213 -3.78 15.15 -16.71
N VAL A 214 -4.12 14.90 -15.44
CA VAL A 214 -5.49 15.01 -14.92
C VAL A 214 -5.96 16.47 -14.86
N GLU A 215 -5.07 17.39 -14.50
CA GLU A 215 -5.36 18.83 -14.42
C GLU A 215 -5.47 19.48 -15.81
N ALA A 216 -4.75 18.97 -16.80
CA ALA A 216 -4.68 19.54 -18.15
C ALA A 216 -5.85 19.17 -19.09
N GLU A 217 -6.94 18.57 -18.59
CA GLU A 217 -8.15 18.10 -19.32
C GLU A 217 -8.00 18.13 -20.86
N VAL A 218 -7.26 17.16 -21.42
CA VAL A 218 -7.12 16.90 -22.86
C VAL A 218 -6.62 18.10 -23.69
N SER A 219 -5.30 18.33 -23.66
CA SER A 219 -4.56 18.87 -24.81
C SER A 219 -3.17 18.25 -24.84
N VAL A 220 -3.02 17.22 -25.67
CA VAL A 220 -1.73 16.56 -25.94
C VAL A 220 -0.98 17.39 -27.01
N CYS A 221 -0.88 18.70 -26.80
CA CYS A 221 -0.08 19.59 -27.64
C CYS A 221 1.29 19.77 -26.98
N GLY A 222 2.21 18.88 -27.32
CA GLY A 222 3.61 18.94 -26.86
C GLY A 222 4.53 18.22 -27.85
N PRO A 223 5.85 18.31 -27.67
CA PRO A 223 6.80 17.58 -28.50
C PRO A 223 6.45 16.07 -28.53
N PRO A 224 6.63 15.37 -29.66
CA PRO A 224 6.22 13.96 -29.81
C PRO A 224 6.75 13.01 -28.71
N GLN A 225 7.91 13.32 -28.13
CA GLN A 225 8.49 12.55 -27.02
C GLN A 225 7.69 12.70 -25.73
N VAL A 226 7.25 13.91 -25.38
CA VAL A 226 6.47 14.20 -24.16
C VAL A 226 5.10 13.54 -24.24
N VAL A 227 4.49 13.56 -25.42
CA VAL A 227 3.22 12.89 -25.70
C VAL A 227 3.32 11.39 -25.41
N ARG A 228 4.30 10.71 -26.00
CA ARG A 228 4.52 9.28 -25.78
C ARG A 228 4.83 8.94 -24.31
N MET A 229 5.59 9.79 -23.62
CA MET A 229 5.86 9.61 -22.19
C MET A 229 4.57 9.68 -21.36
N ASN A 230 3.71 10.66 -21.65
CA ASN A 230 2.42 10.81 -20.96
C ASN A 230 1.48 9.64 -21.26
N GLU A 231 1.43 9.14 -22.49
CA GLU A 231 0.66 7.95 -22.86
C GLU A 231 1.12 6.71 -22.08
N ASN A 232 2.44 6.45 -22.06
CA ASN A 232 3.03 5.34 -21.32
C ASN A 232 2.72 5.44 -19.82
N LEU A 233 2.83 6.63 -19.25
CA LEU A 233 2.52 6.87 -17.84
C LEU A 233 1.04 6.64 -17.52
N VAL A 234 0.12 7.07 -18.39
CA VAL A 234 -1.33 6.81 -18.22
C VAL A 234 -1.62 5.32 -18.33
N GLU A 235 -0.99 4.61 -19.27
CA GLU A 235 -1.13 3.15 -19.38
C GLU A 235 -0.61 2.44 -18.13
N ALA A 236 0.60 2.78 -17.68
CA ALA A 236 1.22 2.27 -16.46
C ALA A 236 0.33 2.54 -15.22
N SER A 237 -0.24 3.74 -15.11
CA SER A 237 -1.12 4.12 -14.01
C SER A 237 -2.38 3.24 -13.92
N ASN A 238 -2.81 2.65 -15.04
CA ASN A 238 -3.97 1.77 -15.14
C ASN A 238 -3.63 0.27 -15.13
N LEU A 239 -2.36 -0.08 -14.94
CA LEU A 239 -1.88 -1.47 -15.00
C LEU A 239 -2.66 -2.40 -14.06
N PHE A 240 -2.79 -2.01 -12.78
CA PHE A 240 -3.48 -2.83 -11.76
C PHE A 240 -5.01 -2.75 -11.83
N LYS A 241 -5.54 -1.85 -12.66
CA LYS A 241 -6.98 -1.78 -12.93
C LYS A 241 -7.43 -2.98 -13.76
N LYS A 242 -6.62 -3.34 -14.76
CA LYS A 242 -6.88 -4.41 -15.73
C LYS A 242 -6.57 -5.79 -15.12
N LYS A 243 -7.06 -6.84 -15.79
CA LYS A 243 -6.67 -8.23 -15.49
C LYS A 243 -5.21 -8.41 -15.91
N GLN A 244 -4.41 -9.04 -15.06
CA GLN A 244 -3.01 -9.29 -15.35
C GLN A 244 -2.87 -10.40 -16.40
N PRO A 245 -1.90 -10.30 -17.33
CA PRO A 245 -1.61 -11.37 -18.26
C PRO A 245 -1.06 -12.59 -17.52
N LYS A 246 -1.06 -13.74 -18.21
CA LYS A 246 -0.45 -14.97 -17.70
C LYS A 246 1.05 -14.73 -17.50
N GLY A 247 1.54 -14.99 -16.30
CA GLY A 247 2.94 -14.77 -15.94
C GLY A 247 3.19 -15.11 -14.47
N THR A 248 4.10 -14.40 -13.81
CA THR A 248 4.51 -14.72 -12.44
C THR A 248 4.44 -13.52 -11.49
N ILE A 249 4.15 -13.80 -10.23
CA ILE A 249 4.40 -12.93 -9.09
C ILE A 249 5.61 -13.51 -8.39
N ASP A 250 6.71 -12.77 -8.38
CA ASP A 250 7.97 -13.22 -7.82
C ASP A 250 8.18 -12.56 -6.46
N VAL A 251 8.37 -13.38 -5.42
CA VAL A 251 8.55 -12.92 -4.04
C VAL A 251 9.96 -13.23 -3.58
N TRP A 252 10.76 -12.20 -3.38
CA TRP A 252 12.11 -12.26 -2.83
C TRP A 252 12.06 -12.07 -1.31
N TRP A 253 11.94 -13.19 -0.61
CA TRP A 253 11.87 -13.25 0.84
C TRP A 253 13.28 -13.37 1.43
N LEU A 254 13.89 -12.21 1.71
CA LEU A 254 15.29 -12.12 2.15
C LEU A 254 15.44 -12.06 3.66
N PHE A 255 14.39 -11.64 4.37
CA PHE A 255 14.38 -11.52 5.83
C PHE A 255 13.01 -11.90 6.38
N ASP A 256 13.00 -12.52 7.57
CA ASP A 256 11.76 -12.74 8.29
C ASP A 256 11.23 -11.40 8.86
N ASP A 257 10.10 -10.95 8.31
CA ASP A 257 9.43 -9.71 8.66
C ASP A 257 8.08 -9.93 9.35
N GLY A 258 7.84 -11.13 9.88
CA GLY A 258 6.57 -11.52 10.49
C GLY A 258 5.56 -12.10 9.49
N GLY A 259 5.96 -12.31 8.23
CA GLY A 259 5.18 -13.03 7.22
C GLY A 259 4.32 -12.14 6.31
N LEU A 260 4.36 -10.81 6.48
CA LEU A 260 3.61 -9.88 5.64
C LEU A 260 4.04 -9.99 4.17
N THR A 261 5.35 -10.14 3.94
CA THR A 261 5.94 -10.32 2.60
C THR A 261 5.43 -11.57 1.88
N LEU A 262 4.99 -12.62 2.60
CA LEU A 262 4.40 -13.83 2.02
C LEU A 262 2.87 -13.74 1.91
N LEU A 263 2.23 -13.15 2.92
CA LEU A 263 0.77 -13.05 3.01
C LEU A 263 0.18 -12.20 1.88
N LEU A 264 0.74 -11.01 1.61
CA LEU A 264 0.21 -10.10 0.60
C LEU A 264 0.21 -10.69 -0.84
N PRO A 265 1.31 -11.27 -1.35
CA PRO A 265 1.30 -11.97 -2.63
C PRO A 265 0.31 -13.13 -2.67
N TYR A 266 0.22 -13.94 -1.60
CA TYR A 266 -0.77 -15.00 -1.53
C TYR A 266 -2.19 -14.45 -1.70
N ILE A 267 -2.53 -13.36 -0.99
CA ILE A 267 -3.83 -12.70 -1.13
C ILE A 267 -4.08 -12.25 -2.57
N LEU A 268 -3.07 -11.73 -3.28
CA LEU A 268 -3.21 -11.36 -4.68
C LEU A 268 -3.61 -12.57 -5.53
N THR A 269 -2.97 -13.74 -5.36
CA THR A 269 -3.31 -14.94 -6.15
C THR A 269 -4.77 -15.38 -6.00
N THR A 270 -5.41 -15.09 -4.86
CA THR A 270 -6.85 -15.36 -4.66
C THR A 270 -7.79 -14.44 -5.45
N ARG A 271 -7.26 -13.40 -6.12
CA ARG A 271 -8.06 -12.40 -6.83
C ARG A 271 -8.27 -12.78 -8.29
N LYS A 272 -9.48 -12.53 -8.79
CA LYS A 272 -9.86 -12.73 -10.20
C LYS A 272 -8.91 -12.06 -11.21
N LYS A 273 -8.30 -10.93 -10.83
CA LYS A 273 -7.35 -10.18 -11.68
C LYS A 273 -5.99 -10.86 -11.84
N TRP A 274 -5.58 -11.66 -10.86
CA TRP A 274 -4.25 -12.27 -10.74
C TRP A 274 -4.31 -13.80 -10.81
N LYS A 275 -5.48 -14.37 -11.11
CA LYS A 275 -5.73 -15.82 -11.11
C LYS A 275 -4.81 -16.62 -12.04
N ASP A 276 -4.31 -15.98 -13.09
CA ASP A 276 -3.46 -16.59 -14.12
C ASP A 276 -1.97 -16.35 -13.84
N SER A 277 -1.64 -15.66 -12.75
CA SER A 277 -0.27 -15.38 -12.31
C SER A 277 0.18 -16.43 -11.31
N LYS A 278 1.32 -17.07 -11.58
CA LYS A 278 1.91 -18.09 -10.70
C LYS A 278 2.80 -17.44 -9.64
N LEU A 279 2.71 -17.90 -8.40
CA LEU A 279 3.55 -17.41 -7.31
C LEU A 279 4.89 -18.17 -7.29
N ARG A 280 6.02 -17.47 -7.44
CA ARG A 280 7.37 -18.02 -7.24
C ARG A 280 8.00 -17.36 -6.02
N ILE A 281 8.70 -18.14 -5.20
CA ILE A 281 9.34 -17.65 -3.99
C ILE A 281 10.84 -17.85 -4.10
N PHE A 282 11.58 -16.76 -3.92
CA PHE A 282 13.03 -16.70 -3.91
C PHE A 282 13.49 -16.48 -2.48
N ILE A 283 14.40 -17.32 -1.99
CA ILE A 283 14.98 -17.19 -0.65
C ILE A 283 16.50 -17.10 -0.73
N ALA A 284 17.09 -16.38 0.22
CA ALA A 284 18.54 -16.40 0.42
C ALA A 284 18.94 -17.72 1.10
N GLY A 285 19.89 -18.45 0.51
CA GLY A 285 20.43 -19.69 1.08
C GLY A 285 21.95 -19.66 1.18
N GLN A 286 22.51 -20.64 1.88
CA GLN A 286 23.96 -20.82 1.96
C GLN A 286 24.43 -21.81 0.88
N PRO A 287 25.63 -21.61 0.30
CA PRO A 287 26.22 -22.56 -0.64
C PRO A 287 26.28 -23.96 -0.04
N GLY A 288 25.74 -24.94 -0.76
CA GLY A 288 25.70 -26.35 -0.32
C GLY A 288 24.54 -26.73 0.61
N ARG A 289 23.70 -25.78 1.05
CA ARG A 289 22.49 -26.04 1.87
C ARG A 289 21.17 -25.81 1.11
N THR A 290 21.25 -25.52 -0.19
CA THR A 290 20.12 -25.20 -1.09
C THR A 290 18.90 -26.11 -0.92
N GLU A 291 19.09 -27.43 -0.91
CA GLU A 291 17.98 -28.40 -0.77
C GLU A 291 17.35 -28.39 0.61
N GLN A 292 18.14 -28.20 1.67
CA GLN A 292 17.61 -28.14 3.03
C GLN A 292 16.80 -26.85 3.23
N ASP A 293 17.33 -25.70 2.80
CA ASP A 293 16.64 -24.41 2.89
C ASP A 293 15.32 -24.45 2.10
N LYS A 294 15.32 -25.11 0.93
CA LYS A 294 14.11 -25.36 0.13
C LYS A 294 13.08 -26.21 0.88
N GLN A 295 13.50 -27.28 1.56
CA GLN A 295 12.60 -28.14 2.34
C GLN A 295 12.03 -27.43 3.56
N GLU A 296 12.84 -26.67 4.28
CA GLU A 296 12.42 -25.84 5.42
C GLU A 296 11.37 -24.81 4.99
N MET A 297 11.60 -24.13 3.87
CA MET A 297 10.66 -23.18 3.31
C MET A 297 9.37 -23.84 2.82
N THR A 298 9.46 -25.02 2.19
CA THR A 298 8.29 -25.81 1.77
C THR A 298 7.42 -26.18 2.98
N SER A 299 8.04 -26.64 4.06
CA SER A 299 7.35 -26.98 5.32
C SER A 299 6.66 -25.76 5.92
N LEU A 300 7.34 -24.61 5.91
CA LEU A 300 6.79 -23.34 6.38
C LEU A 300 5.55 -22.94 5.56
N LEU A 301 5.64 -22.92 4.24
CA LEU A 301 4.51 -22.57 3.36
C LEU A 301 3.33 -23.53 3.50
N HIS A 302 3.59 -24.82 3.72
CA HIS A 302 2.56 -25.81 3.99
C HIS A 302 1.80 -25.50 5.30
N LYS A 303 2.50 -25.10 6.37
CA LYS A 303 1.87 -24.63 7.63
C LYS A 303 0.99 -23.40 7.40
N PHE A 304 1.41 -22.49 6.52
CA PHE A 304 0.66 -21.30 6.15
C PHE A 304 -0.44 -21.56 5.11
N ARG A 305 -0.53 -22.78 4.54
CA ARG A 305 -1.43 -23.15 3.44
C ARG A 305 -1.27 -22.25 2.22
N ILE A 306 -0.05 -21.78 1.97
CA ILE A 306 0.30 -20.95 0.82
C ILE A 306 0.79 -21.87 -0.30
N ASN A 307 0.03 -21.95 -1.39
CA ASN A 307 0.44 -22.68 -2.57
C ASN A 307 1.34 -21.78 -3.43
N CYS A 308 2.59 -22.19 -3.63
CA CYS A 308 3.49 -21.60 -4.60
C CYS A 308 3.77 -22.59 -5.73
N SER A 309 4.20 -22.06 -6.87
CA SER A 309 4.55 -22.85 -8.05
C SER A 309 5.99 -23.35 -8.02
N ASP A 310 6.90 -22.58 -7.42
CA ASP A 310 8.31 -22.92 -7.33
C ASP A 310 8.97 -22.17 -6.16
N ILE A 311 10.00 -22.80 -5.59
CA ILE A 311 10.87 -22.24 -4.54
C ILE A 311 12.29 -22.31 -5.05
N ILE A 312 12.89 -21.14 -5.22
CA ILE A 312 14.24 -20.95 -5.78
C ILE A 312 15.11 -20.42 -4.65
N VAL A 313 16.24 -21.07 -4.42
CA VAL A 313 17.21 -20.66 -3.40
C VAL A 313 18.39 -20.01 -4.10
N ILE A 314 18.73 -18.80 -3.67
CA ILE A 314 19.82 -17.98 -4.21
C ILE A 314 20.99 -18.05 -3.23
N ASP A 315 22.10 -18.64 -3.64
CA ASP A 315 23.30 -18.86 -2.82
C ASP A 315 24.46 -17.92 -3.17
N ASP A 316 24.35 -17.13 -4.23
CA ASP A 316 25.38 -16.26 -4.78
C ASP A 316 25.25 -14.78 -4.36
N LEU A 317 24.47 -14.50 -3.32
CA LEU A 317 24.31 -13.17 -2.71
C LEU A 317 25.61 -12.61 -2.10
N HIS A 318 26.55 -13.50 -1.76
CA HIS A 318 27.84 -13.16 -1.18
C HIS A 318 28.88 -12.74 -2.23
N ILE A 319 28.59 -12.93 -3.52
CA ILE A 319 29.48 -12.55 -4.61
C ILE A 319 29.43 -11.04 -4.80
N SER A 320 30.61 -10.43 -4.95
CA SER A 320 30.71 -9.00 -5.23
C SER A 320 29.98 -8.64 -6.54
N PRO A 321 29.25 -7.51 -6.57
CA PRO A 321 28.55 -7.06 -7.76
C PRO A 321 29.51 -6.67 -8.89
N ARG A 322 28.98 -6.55 -10.12
CA ARG A 322 29.78 -6.15 -11.29
C ARG A 322 30.33 -4.74 -11.10
N SER A 323 31.56 -4.50 -11.54
CA SER A 323 32.23 -3.20 -11.43
C SER A 323 31.45 -2.07 -12.12
N GLU A 324 30.80 -2.35 -13.24
CA GLU A 324 29.92 -1.41 -13.95
C GLU A 324 28.71 -0.99 -13.10
N SER A 325 28.11 -1.93 -12.36
CA SER A 325 26.96 -1.69 -11.49
C SER A 325 27.36 -0.83 -10.29
N LEU A 326 28.53 -1.12 -9.69
CA LEU A 326 29.10 -0.31 -8.61
C LEU A 326 29.38 1.12 -9.05
N LYS A 327 30.02 1.30 -10.21
CA LYS A 327 30.30 2.63 -10.75
C LYS A 327 29.03 3.46 -10.92
N LYS A 328 27.92 2.85 -11.37
CA LYS A 328 26.63 3.55 -11.48
C LYS A 328 26.09 4.04 -10.14
N VAL A 329 26.35 3.31 -9.05
CA VAL A 329 25.94 3.74 -7.70
C VAL A 329 26.86 4.85 -7.20
N ASP A 330 28.17 4.73 -7.40
CA ASP A 330 29.14 5.77 -7.04
C ASP A 330 28.81 7.09 -7.74
N ASP A 331 28.57 7.06 -9.05
CA ASP A 331 28.17 8.22 -9.85
C ASP A 331 26.83 8.81 -9.36
N MET A 332 25.92 7.96 -8.88
CA MET A 332 24.61 8.37 -8.38
C MET A 332 24.70 9.09 -7.02
N ILE A 333 25.60 8.65 -6.13
CA ILE A 333 25.76 9.23 -4.79
C ILE A 333 26.77 10.38 -4.75
N ALA A 334 27.65 10.50 -5.75
CA ALA A 334 28.72 11.50 -5.78
C ALA A 334 28.28 12.94 -5.44
N PRO A 335 27.13 13.47 -5.92
CA PRO A 335 26.69 14.83 -5.58
C PRO A 335 26.31 15.02 -4.11
N PHE A 336 26.02 13.93 -3.40
CA PHE A 336 25.50 13.93 -2.03
C PHE A 336 26.57 13.56 -0.99
N ARG A 337 27.82 13.36 -1.41
CA ARG A 337 28.96 13.07 -0.51
C ARG A 337 29.50 14.34 0.14
N LEU A 338 29.95 14.23 1.38
CA LEU A 338 30.57 15.33 2.12
C LEU A 338 32.05 15.55 1.73
N ASN A 339 32.73 14.51 1.21
CA ASN A 339 34.15 14.45 0.87
C ASN A 339 35.03 14.98 2.01
N GLU A 340 35.25 14.14 3.03
CA GLU A 340 35.92 14.50 4.29
C GLU A 340 37.43 14.32 4.22
N ASN A 341 37.90 13.42 3.36
CA ASN A 341 39.29 12.96 3.29
C ASN A 341 40.34 14.05 2.98
N SER A 342 39.92 15.26 2.61
CA SER A 342 40.80 16.39 2.32
C SER A 342 40.76 17.51 3.38
N LYS A 343 40.08 17.33 4.52
CA LYS A 343 39.80 18.41 5.49
C LYS A 343 40.19 18.03 6.92
N ASP A 344 40.56 19.03 7.72
CA ASP A 344 40.85 18.85 9.15
C ASP A 344 39.64 18.31 9.92
N SER A 345 39.88 17.51 10.97
CA SER A 345 38.83 16.88 11.80
C SER A 345 37.80 17.87 12.34
N ALA A 346 38.22 19.09 12.73
CA ALA A 346 37.31 20.13 13.20
C ALA A 346 36.39 20.66 12.09
N GLN A 347 36.91 20.82 10.86
CA GLN A 347 36.13 21.28 9.70
C GLN A 347 35.17 20.20 9.20
N ALA A 348 35.60 18.93 9.20
CA ALA A 348 34.72 17.80 8.88
C ALA A 348 33.53 17.73 9.85
N ASN A 349 33.78 17.89 11.15
CA ASN A 349 32.72 17.92 12.16
C ASN A 349 31.76 19.12 12.03
N ALA A 350 32.26 20.29 11.61
CA ALA A 350 31.39 21.44 11.33
C ALA A 350 30.47 21.16 10.13
N LEU A 351 31.01 20.59 9.04
CA LEU A 351 30.23 20.23 7.86
C LEU A 351 29.20 19.12 8.12
N ARG A 352 29.52 18.14 8.98
CA ARG A 352 28.58 17.12 9.44
C ARG A 352 27.38 17.73 10.17
N LYS A 353 27.62 18.78 10.97
CA LYS A 353 26.54 19.50 11.69
C LYS A 353 25.70 20.36 10.75
N GLU A 354 26.32 20.95 9.74
CA GLU A 354 25.63 21.80 8.75
C GLU A 354 24.79 20.96 7.78
N PHE A 355 25.31 19.80 7.34
CA PHE A 355 24.67 18.93 6.35
C PHE A 355 24.55 17.48 6.86
N PRO A 356 23.72 17.20 7.89
CA PRO A 356 23.59 15.87 8.48
C PRO A 356 22.98 14.83 7.51
N TRP A 357 22.35 15.29 6.44
CA TRP A 357 21.73 14.46 5.41
C TRP A 357 22.70 14.00 4.31
N LYS A 358 23.92 14.58 4.25
CA LYS A 358 24.95 14.17 3.29
C LYS A 358 25.64 12.89 3.74
N ILE A 359 26.14 12.14 2.76
CA ILE A 359 26.80 10.86 2.97
C ILE A 359 28.25 11.09 3.38
N THR A 360 28.67 10.50 4.49
CA THR A 360 30.07 10.60 4.97
C THR A 360 30.91 9.44 4.44
N ASP A 361 32.23 9.65 4.34
CA ASP A 361 33.14 8.61 3.85
C ASP A 361 33.26 7.45 4.86
N GLU A 362 33.16 7.76 6.15
CA GLU A 362 33.07 6.79 7.25
C GLU A 362 31.81 5.91 7.13
N GLU A 363 30.67 6.51 6.81
CA GLU A 363 29.41 5.79 6.60
C GLU A 363 29.50 4.82 5.42
N LEU A 364 30.07 5.27 4.30
CA LEU A 364 30.25 4.42 3.11
C LEU A 364 31.15 3.22 3.40
N SER A 365 32.26 3.43 4.12
CA SER A 365 33.14 2.32 4.51
C SER A 365 32.43 1.36 5.47
N LYS A 366 31.67 1.88 6.44
CA LYS A 366 30.95 1.06 7.42
C LYS A 366 29.85 0.19 6.79
N PHE A 367 29.17 0.70 5.76
CA PHE A 367 28.06 0.01 5.10
C PHE A 367 28.38 -0.48 3.69
N GLU A 368 29.66 -0.72 3.38
CA GLU A 368 30.12 -1.19 2.08
C GLU A 368 29.46 -2.53 1.69
N GLU A 369 29.54 -3.55 2.56
CA GLU A 369 28.92 -4.87 2.30
C GLU A 369 27.43 -4.77 2.02
N LYS A 370 26.73 -3.91 2.76
CA LYS A 370 25.29 -3.72 2.61
C LYS A 370 24.95 -3.01 1.31
N THR A 371 25.76 -2.04 0.91
CA THR A 371 25.63 -1.35 -0.37
C THR A 371 25.87 -2.34 -1.52
N ASN A 372 26.94 -3.11 -1.45
CA ASN A 372 27.26 -4.16 -2.41
C ASN A 372 26.14 -5.20 -2.53
N LEU A 373 25.55 -5.60 -1.40
CA LEU A 373 24.40 -6.50 -1.37
C LEU A 373 23.19 -5.94 -2.13
N GLN A 374 22.87 -4.64 -1.99
CA GLN A 374 21.73 -4.06 -2.72
C GLN A 374 21.96 -4.05 -4.23
N VAL A 375 23.20 -3.79 -4.66
CA VAL A 375 23.58 -3.82 -6.08
C VAL A 375 23.52 -5.25 -6.61
N ARG A 376 24.09 -6.22 -5.88
CA ARG A 376 24.06 -7.63 -6.26
C ARG A 376 22.64 -8.16 -6.35
N LEU A 377 21.78 -7.80 -5.40
CA LEU A 377 20.36 -8.15 -5.43
C LEU A 377 19.66 -7.60 -6.67
N ASN A 378 19.96 -6.37 -7.09
CA ASN A 378 19.37 -5.83 -8.31
C ASN A 378 19.80 -6.61 -9.57
N GLU A 379 21.06 -7.02 -9.67
CA GLU A 379 21.55 -7.86 -10.77
C GLU A 379 20.76 -9.19 -10.83
N LEU A 380 20.59 -9.84 -9.70
CA LEU A 380 19.85 -11.11 -9.59
C LEU A 380 18.36 -10.94 -9.87
N LEU A 381 17.75 -9.84 -9.42
CA LEU A 381 16.37 -9.48 -9.74
C LEU A 381 16.18 -9.30 -11.26
N GLN A 382 17.14 -8.67 -11.93
CA GLN A 382 17.11 -8.51 -13.39
C GLN A 382 17.34 -9.84 -14.13
N GLU A 383 18.15 -10.74 -13.58
CA GLU A 383 18.42 -12.05 -14.19
C GLU A 383 17.20 -12.98 -14.09
N HIS A 384 16.54 -13.04 -12.92
CA HIS A 384 15.49 -14.04 -12.66
C HIS A 384 14.05 -13.53 -12.78
N SER A 385 13.82 -12.22 -12.61
CA SER A 385 12.47 -11.65 -12.42
C SER A 385 12.10 -10.55 -13.42
N LYS A 386 12.92 -10.28 -14.44
CA LYS A 386 12.63 -9.23 -15.46
C LYS A 386 11.34 -9.44 -16.27
N ALA A 387 10.86 -10.68 -16.37
CA ALA A 387 9.61 -11.00 -17.06
C ALA A 387 8.40 -11.12 -16.11
N ALA A 388 8.57 -10.86 -14.82
CA ALA A 388 7.50 -10.98 -13.83
C ALA A 388 6.44 -9.87 -14.00
N ASN A 389 5.20 -10.17 -13.65
CA ASN A 389 4.12 -9.17 -13.60
C ASN A 389 4.26 -8.21 -12.42
N LEU A 390 4.78 -8.73 -11.31
CA LEU A 390 4.99 -8.01 -10.07
C LEU A 390 6.14 -8.67 -9.32
N ILE A 391 7.10 -7.86 -8.91
CA ILE A 391 8.18 -8.27 -8.01
C ILE A 391 7.85 -7.75 -6.62
N ILE A 392 7.92 -8.62 -5.64
CA ILE A 392 7.80 -8.28 -4.22
C ILE A 392 9.14 -8.60 -3.58
N VAL A 393 9.77 -7.62 -2.95
CA VAL A 393 11.09 -7.79 -2.33
C VAL A 393 11.09 -7.22 -0.92
N SER A 394 11.73 -7.92 0.01
CA SER A 394 11.91 -7.42 1.37
C SER A 394 12.69 -6.10 1.35
N MET A 395 12.13 -5.05 1.96
CA MET A 395 12.76 -3.74 2.03
C MET A 395 13.98 -3.78 2.97
N PRO A 396 15.14 -3.24 2.56
CA PRO A 396 16.29 -3.11 3.45
C PRO A 396 15.97 -2.11 4.57
N ILE A 397 16.40 -2.38 5.80
CA ILE A 397 16.22 -1.43 6.92
C ILE A 397 17.47 -0.58 7.08
N ALA A 398 17.33 0.74 7.06
CA ALA A 398 18.29 1.64 7.68
C ALA A 398 17.89 1.91 9.14
N ARG A 399 18.83 1.80 10.09
CA ARG A 399 18.57 2.30 11.45
C ARG A 399 18.65 3.81 11.43
N LYS A 400 17.64 4.47 12.00
CA LYS A 400 17.60 5.93 12.17
C LYS A 400 18.89 6.40 12.85
N GLU A 401 19.41 7.55 12.43
CA GLU A 401 20.67 8.17 12.90
C GLU A 401 21.96 7.38 12.62
N SER A 402 21.88 6.10 12.22
CA SER A 402 23.05 5.32 11.83
C SER A 402 23.39 5.47 10.35
N VAL A 403 22.38 5.77 9.52
CA VAL A 403 22.47 5.88 8.07
C VAL A 403 21.83 7.21 7.66
N SER A 404 22.48 7.94 6.75
CA SER A 404 21.99 9.15 6.14
C SER A 404 20.81 8.87 5.21
N ASP A 405 19.87 9.82 5.15
CA ASP A 405 18.64 9.68 4.37
C ASP A 405 18.94 9.46 2.88
N PHE A 406 20.00 10.08 2.36
CA PHE A 406 20.43 9.95 0.97
C PHE A 406 21.07 8.60 0.68
N LEU A 407 21.86 8.03 1.60
CA LEU A 407 22.39 6.67 1.41
C LEU A 407 21.28 5.64 1.44
N TYR A 408 20.30 5.80 2.36
CA TYR A 408 19.16 4.89 2.40
C TYR A 408 18.31 4.97 1.13
N MET A 409 18.05 6.17 0.60
CA MET A 409 17.38 6.32 -0.70
C MET A 409 18.19 5.73 -1.85
N ALA A 410 19.51 5.86 -1.84
CA ALA A 410 20.39 5.26 -2.84
C ALA A 410 20.30 3.73 -2.83
N TRP A 411 20.18 3.09 -1.66
CA TRP A 411 19.94 1.66 -1.54
C TRP A 411 18.60 1.23 -2.14
N LEU A 412 17.52 1.94 -1.80
CA LEU A 412 16.19 1.65 -2.34
C LEU A 412 16.14 1.85 -3.86
N ASP A 413 16.80 2.90 -4.37
CA ASP A 413 16.90 3.16 -5.80
C ASP A 413 17.69 2.05 -6.50
N SER A 414 18.90 1.75 -6.02
CA SER A 414 19.78 0.74 -6.62
C SER A 414 19.12 -0.64 -6.66
N LEU A 415 18.43 -1.04 -5.59
CA LEU A 415 17.75 -2.33 -5.50
C LEU A 415 16.63 -2.48 -6.54
N THR A 416 15.90 -1.41 -6.83
CA THR A 416 14.63 -1.48 -7.59
C THR A 416 14.70 -0.86 -8.99
N LYS A 417 15.91 -0.56 -9.46
CA LYS A 417 16.14 0.09 -10.76
C LYS A 417 15.95 -0.88 -11.94
N ASP A 418 15.37 -0.38 -13.03
CA ASP A 418 15.18 -1.09 -14.30
C ASP A 418 14.43 -2.43 -14.20
N LEU A 419 13.53 -2.53 -13.22
CA LEU A 419 12.69 -3.71 -12.97
C LEU A 419 11.24 -3.47 -13.43
N PRO A 420 10.46 -4.54 -13.65
CA PRO A 420 9.00 -4.47 -13.68
C PRO A 420 8.43 -3.81 -12.41
N PRO A 421 7.11 -3.56 -12.33
CA PRO A 421 6.49 -3.01 -11.13
C PRO A 421 6.95 -3.77 -9.89
N THR A 422 7.62 -3.05 -8.98
CA THR A 422 8.31 -3.64 -7.83
C THR A 422 7.74 -3.05 -6.56
N LEU A 423 7.39 -3.93 -5.62
CA LEU A 423 6.85 -3.58 -4.32
C LEU A 423 7.84 -3.97 -3.24
N LEU A 424 8.42 -2.97 -2.59
CA LEU A 424 9.24 -3.15 -1.39
C LEU A 424 8.31 -3.34 -0.21
N ILE A 425 8.45 -4.44 0.52
CA ILE A 425 7.61 -4.78 1.68
C ILE A 425 8.45 -4.90 2.93
N ARG A 426 7.96 -4.35 4.02
CA ARG A 426 8.44 -4.67 5.36
C ARG A 426 7.27 -4.86 6.31
N GLY A 427 7.16 -6.03 6.92
CA GLY A 427 6.28 -6.25 8.06
C GLY A 427 6.84 -5.66 9.37
N ASN A 428 5.98 -5.61 10.37
CA ASN A 428 6.28 -5.09 11.71
C ASN A 428 6.78 -6.16 12.69
N HIS A 429 7.32 -7.28 12.17
CA HIS A 429 7.79 -8.42 12.96
C HIS A 429 6.73 -9.16 13.79
N LYS A 430 5.47 -8.70 13.79
CA LYS A 430 4.37 -9.46 14.38
C LYS A 430 3.97 -10.56 13.41
N SER A 431 3.83 -11.78 13.91
CA SER A 431 3.41 -12.91 13.07
C SER A 431 2.02 -12.63 12.50
N VAL A 432 1.91 -12.59 11.18
CA VAL A 432 0.64 -12.41 10.47
C VAL A 432 0.27 -13.67 9.72
N LEU A 433 -0.97 -14.12 9.89
CA LEU A 433 -1.56 -15.20 9.12
C LEU A 433 -3.02 -14.86 8.89
N THR A 434 -3.56 -15.04 7.70
CA THR A 434 -5.00 -14.82 7.51
C THR A 434 -5.69 -16.08 7.02
N PHE A 435 -6.69 -16.53 7.78
CA PHE A 435 -7.70 -17.43 7.22
C PHE A 435 -8.63 -16.62 6.32
N TYR A 436 -8.43 -16.76 5.01
CA TYR A 436 -9.49 -16.50 4.05
C TYR A 436 -10.16 -17.84 3.76
N SER A 437 -11.26 -18.11 4.45
CA SER A 437 -12.25 -19.09 4.00
C SER A 437 -12.94 -18.62 2.72
#